data_AF-A0A7Y0ETT0-F1
#
_entry.id   AF-A0A7Y0ETT0-F1
#
_cell.length_a   1.000
_cell.length_b   1.000
_cell.length_c   1.000
_cell.angle_alpha   90.00
_cell.angle_beta   90.00
_cell.angle_gamma   90.00
#
_symmetry.space_group_name_H-M   'P 1'
#
loop_
_entity.id
_entity.type
_entity.pdbx_description
1 polymer ?
#
loop_
_entity_poly.entity_id
_entity_poly.type
_entity_poly.pdbx_seq_one_letter_code
_entity_poly.pdbx_strand_id
1 'polypeptide(L)'
;MLDRIGSDPSKPRWARVPKGKTCEFCVMLASRGFVYLTRETASLGGSFHNGRCDCDIVPSWGERHIAGYDPEALYRQYKACADTISALTTQDKYKEYLSTLSNEEKAKAPEYKKWKRDLELAEMRWRDRTWLNTGTPPPVGYNPPELQKEISDIRPHEMRTAQRLADNGVKATFKIDVKKVPNENGKGTHDVGYADLENGIEIKTLKNTSSANTINSHLKSASKKPDAKTVVMDNSENDGMSDEELIACIKRCLAFRDGKVYIIRHDGKLTRAR
;
A
#
# COMPACT_ATOMS: atom_id res chain seq x y z
N MET A 1 8.35 -40.01 5.52
CA MET A 1 9.73 -39.85 5.03
C MET A 1 10.35 -38.47 5.33
N LEU A 2 9.64 -37.53 5.97
CA LEU A 2 10.08 -36.11 6.09
C LEU A 2 10.64 -35.71 7.47
N ASP A 3 10.61 -36.62 8.46
CA ASP A 3 11.08 -36.38 9.85
C ASP A 3 12.61 -36.48 10.02
N ARG A 4 13.36 -36.83 8.97
CA ARG A 4 14.81 -37.03 9.07
C ARG A 4 15.64 -35.75 8.86
N ILE A 5 15.04 -34.70 8.29
CA ILE A 5 15.77 -33.45 7.95
C ILE A 5 15.97 -32.58 9.19
N GLY A 6 14.99 -32.52 10.10
CA GLY A 6 15.12 -31.76 11.36
C GLY A 6 16.17 -32.34 12.31
N SER A 7 16.40 -33.64 12.22
CA SER A 7 17.40 -34.39 13.02
C SER A 7 18.74 -34.55 12.29
N ASP A 8 18.93 -33.91 11.14
CA ASP A 8 20.17 -33.99 10.37
C ASP A 8 21.32 -33.29 11.12
N PRO A 9 22.44 -33.97 11.40
CA PRO A 9 23.58 -33.39 12.13
C PRO A 9 24.18 -32.14 11.48
N SER A 10 24.00 -31.96 10.17
CA SER A 10 24.45 -30.78 9.43
C SER A 10 23.62 -29.52 9.70
N LYS A 11 22.49 -29.64 10.43
CA LYS A 11 21.61 -28.54 10.87
C LYS A 11 21.17 -27.62 9.71
N PRO A 12 20.48 -28.17 8.69
CA PRO A 12 20.02 -27.39 7.55
C PRO A 12 19.13 -26.22 7.98
N ARG A 13 19.09 -25.18 7.14
CA ARG A 13 18.16 -24.06 7.31
C ARG A 13 17.00 -24.17 6.34
N TRP A 14 15.86 -23.63 6.74
CA TRP A 14 14.63 -23.64 5.97
C TRP A 14 14.30 -22.23 5.51
N ALA A 15 13.66 -22.13 4.34
CA ALA A 15 13.09 -20.90 3.81
C ALA A 15 11.63 -21.12 3.42
N ARG A 16 10.87 -20.03 3.39
CA ARG A 16 9.60 -19.97 2.69
C ARG A 16 9.85 -19.41 1.29
N VAL A 17 9.43 -20.14 0.27
CA VAL A 17 9.71 -19.82 -1.14
C VAL A 17 8.39 -19.57 -1.87
N PRO A 18 8.13 -18.34 -2.35
CA PRO A 18 6.98 -18.02 -3.20
C PRO A 18 7.02 -18.80 -4.52
N LYS A 19 5.87 -19.20 -5.05
CA LYS A 19 5.76 -19.82 -6.39
C LYS A 19 5.17 -18.90 -7.45
N GLY A 20 4.57 -17.78 -7.04
CA GLY A 20 3.84 -16.91 -7.94
C GLY A 20 3.22 -15.73 -7.21
N LYS A 21 1.89 -15.62 -7.27
CA LYS A 21 1.13 -14.52 -6.66
C LYS A 21 0.89 -14.74 -5.17
N THR A 22 1.97 -15.03 -4.45
CA THR A 22 1.99 -15.38 -3.03
C THR A 22 1.52 -14.23 -2.14
N CYS A 23 0.78 -14.55 -1.07
CA CYS A 23 0.17 -13.55 -0.20
C CYS A 23 1.21 -12.71 0.58
N GLU A 24 0.79 -11.57 1.13
CA GLU A 24 1.66 -10.58 1.75
C GLU A 24 2.36 -11.11 3.00
N PHE A 25 1.67 -11.95 3.77
CA PHE A 25 2.24 -12.61 4.94
C PHE A 25 3.34 -13.58 4.52
N CYS A 26 3.08 -14.40 3.50
CA CYS A 26 4.07 -15.32 2.95
C CYS A 26 5.27 -14.56 2.35
N VAL A 27 5.07 -13.44 1.64
CA VAL A 27 6.14 -12.57 1.14
C VAL A 27 7.01 -12.01 2.28
N MET A 28 6.40 -11.47 3.33
CA MET A 28 7.12 -10.97 4.52
C MET A 28 7.95 -12.06 5.22
N LEU A 29 7.47 -13.32 5.25
CA LEU A 29 8.22 -14.43 5.82
C LEU A 29 9.32 -14.94 4.89
N ALA A 30 9.05 -14.94 3.58
CA ALA A 30 9.96 -15.37 2.53
C ALA A 30 11.14 -14.42 2.35
N SER A 31 10.96 -13.12 2.62
CA SER A 31 12.04 -12.13 2.56
C SER A 31 13.17 -12.38 3.57
N ARG A 32 12.95 -13.24 4.56
CA ARG A 32 13.99 -13.60 5.53
C ARG A 32 15.01 -14.62 5.00
N GLY A 33 14.72 -15.28 3.88
CA GLY A 33 15.62 -16.30 3.33
C GLY A 33 15.67 -17.60 4.15
N PHE A 34 16.80 -18.31 4.03
CA PHE A 34 17.07 -19.58 4.72
C PHE A 34 17.53 -19.36 6.17
N VAL A 35 16.64 -18.83 7.02
CA VAL A 35 16.95 -18.54 8.43
C VAL A 35 16.22 -19.44 9.43
N TYR A 36 15.20 -20.17 8.98
CA TYR A 36 14.38 -20.97 9.88
C TYR A 36 15.09 -22.26 10.27
N LEU A 37 15.02 -22.63 11.55
CA LEU A 37 15.69 -23.82 12.07
C LEU A 37 14.93 -25.10 11.75
N THR A 38 13.60 -25.01 11.60
CA THR A 38 12.74 -26.16 11.36
C THR A 38 11.71 -25.87 10.28
N ARG A 39 11.14 -26.93 9.72
CA ARG A 39 10.04 -26.83 8.76
C ARG A 39 8.84 -26.12 9.37
N GLU A 40 8.54 -26.41 10.63
CA GLU A 40 7.40 -25.90 11.38
C GLU A 40 7.53 -24.39 11.58
N THR A 41 8.73 -23.91 11.93
CA THR A 41 9.02 -22.49 12.11
C THR A 41 9.05 -21.71 10.79
N ALA A 42 9.38 -22.37 9.67
CA ALA A 42 9.22 -21.79 8.33
C ALA A 42 7.75 -21.76 7.87
N SER A 43 6.97 -22.77 8.24
CA SER A 43 5.55 -22.93 7.90
C SER A 43 4.63 -22.04 8.72
N LEU A 44 4.96 -21.77 9.98
CA LEU A 44 4.15 -21.00 10.95
C LEU A 44 2.67 -21.42 11.06
N GLY A 45 2.23 -22.54 10.46
CA GLY A 45 0.85 -23.01 10.47
C GLY A 45 -0.10 -22.23 9.56
N GLY A 46 -1.17 -22.89 9.08
CA GLY A 46 -2.15 -22.33 8.14
C GLY A 46 -3.13 -21.30 8.72
N SER A 47 -3.14 -21.10 10.04
CA SER A 47 -4.08 -20.21 10.74
C SER A 47 -3.79 -18.72 10.56
N PHE A 48 -2.61 -18.37 10.03
CA PHE A 48 -2.15 -16.98 9.94
C PHE A 48 -2.45 -16.30 8.59
N HIS A 49 -3.08 -17.01 7.65
CA HIS A 49 -3.53 -16.48 6.36
C HIS A 49 -4.77 -17.24 5.86
N ASN A 50 -5.43 -16.74 4.83
CA ASN A 50 -6.71 -17.26 4.30
C ASN A 50 -6.64 -18.65 3.61
N GLY A 51 -5.62 -19.46 3.89
CA GLY A 51 -5.43 -20.81 3.33
C GLY A 51 -5.10 -20.88 1.83
N ARG A 52 -5.15 -19.76 1.08
CA ARG A 52 -4.87 -19.70 -0.37
C ARG A 52 -3.47 -19.14 -0.64
N CYS A 53 -2.45 -19.69 0.01
CA CYS A 53 -1.05 -19.36 -0.28
C CYS A 53 -0.40 -20.54 -1.02
N ASP A 54 0.37 -20.24 -2.07
CA ASP A 54 1.04 -21.17 -2.98
C ASP A 54 2.53 -21.37 -2.65
N CYS A 55 3.00 -20.88 -1.49
CA CYS A 55 4.41 -20.97 -1.12
C CYS A 55 4.84 -22.37 -0.68
N ASP A 56 6.10 -22.71 -0.95
CA ASP A 56 6.74 -23.92 -0.44
C ASP A 56 7.62 -23.65 0.78
N ILE A 57 7.86 -24.71 1.55
CA ILE A 57 8.83 -24.73 2.63
C ILE A 57 10.01 -25.61 2.20
N VAL A 58 11.17 -24.99 1.99
CA VAL A 58 12.32 -25.62 1.35
C VAL A 58 13.52 -25.65 2.30
N PRO A 59 14.15 -26.81 2.54
CA PRO A 59 15.40 -26.91 3.28
C PRO A 59 16.61 -26.66 2.38
N SER A 60 17.69 -26.16 2.98
CA SER A 60 19.01 -26.02 2.38
C SER A 60 20.12 -26.39 3.37
N TRP A 61 21.16 -27.05 2.86
CA TRP A 61 22.36 -27.48 3.58
C TRP A 61 23.56 -26.53 3.38
N GLY A 62 23.29 -25.30 2.89
CA GLY A 62 24.31 -24.29 2.58
C GLY A 62 23.72 -23.11 1.80
N GLU A 63 24.58 -22.26 1.25
CA GLU A 63 24.16 -21.15 0.39
C GLU A 63 23.55 -21.73 -0.91
N ARG A 64 22.24 -21.50 -1.11
CA ARG A 64 21.50 -22.05 -2.24
C ARG A 64 20.66 -20.96 -2.87
N HIS A 65 20.94 -20.68 -4.13
CA HIS A 65 20.07 -19.89 -4.99
C HIS A 65 18.99 -20.80 -5.57
N ILE A 66 17.73 -20.48 -5.30
CA ILE A 66 16.59 -21.07 -6.01
C ILE A 66 16.27 -20.10 -7.15
N ALA A 67 16.22 -20.60 -8.39
CA ALA A 67 15.88 -19.78 -9.55
C ALA A 67 14.54 -19.07 -9.32
N GLY A 68 14.53 -17.74 -9.50
CA GLY A 68 13.35 -16.90 -9.29
C GLY A 68 13.05 -16.54 -7.83
N TYR A 69 13.84 -17.00 -6.85
CA TYR A 69 13.71 -16.61 -5.46
C TYR A 69 14.84 -15.67 -5.02
N ASP A 70 14.50 -14.40 -4.85
CA ASP A 70 15.38 -13.36 -4.30
C ASP A 70 14.77 -12.84 -2.98
N PRO A 71 15.23 -13.34 -1.81
CA PRO A 71 14.77 -12.86 -0.51
C PRO A 71 14.99 -11.34 -0.32
N GLU A 72 16.08 -10.80 -0.87
CA GLU A 72 16.41 -9.38 -0.75
C GLU A 72 15.46 -8.52 -1.60
N ALA A 73 15.05 -8.98 -2.78
CA ALA A 73 13.97 -8.32 -3.54
C ALA A 73 12.69 -8.28 -2.71
N LEU A 74 12.22 -9.43 -2.21
CA LEU A 74 11.02 -9.51 -1.38
C LEU A 74 11.14 -8.61 -0.14
N TYR A 75 12.33 -8.51 0.45
CA TYR A 75 12.61 -7.61 1.56
C TYR A 75 12.47 -6.14 1.15
N ARG A 76 12.99 -5.74 -0.02
CA ARG A 76 12.81 -4.37 -0.55
C ARG A 76 11.33 -4.02 -0.70
N GLN A 77 10.50 -4.91 -1.25
CA GLN A 77 9.06 -4.66 -1.39
C GLN A 77 8.34 -4.59 -0.04
N TYR A 78 8.61 -5.52 0.88
CA TYR A 78 8.07 -5.48 2.25
C TYR A 78 8.48 -4.18 2.96
N LYS A 79 9.77 -3.85 2.92
CA LYS A 79 10.31 -2.67 3.58
C LYS A 79 9.71 -1.38 3.02
N ALA A 80 9.53 -1.26 1.70
CA ALA A 80 8.87 -0.11 1.10
C ALA A 80 7.43 0.09 1.63
N CYS A 81 6.67 -1.00 1.81
CA CYS A 81 5.34 -0.93 2.42
C CYS A 81 5.39 -0.54 3.90
N ALA A 82 6.33 -1.12 4.67
CA ALA A 82 6.51 -0.78 6.08
C ALA A 82 6.94 0.68 6.27
N ASP A 83 7.87 1.15 5.45
CA ASP A 83 8.36 2.53 5.45
C ASP A 83 7.22 3.52 5.12
N THR A 84 6.34 3.17 4.17
CA THR A 84 5.16 3.99 3.79
C THR A 84 4.33 4.38 5.01
N ILE A 85 4.18 3.49 6.00
CA ILE A 85 3.35 3.72 7.20
C ILE A 85 4.17 3.86 8.49
N SER A 86 5.49 4.00 8.40
CA SER A 86 6.39 3.98 9.55
C SER A 86 6.04 5.04 10.61
N ALA A 87 5.65 6.24 10.18
CA ALA A 87 5.19 7.33 11.06
C ALA A 87 3.87 7.02 11.80
N LEU A 88 3.10 6.04 11.32
CA LEU A 88 1.82 5.63 11.89
C LEU A 88 1.92 4.36 12.75
N THR A 89 3.08 3.70 12.77
CA THR A 89 3.30 2.42 13.46
C THR A 89 4.32 2.51 14.60
N THR A 90 4.55 3.71 15.12
CA THR A 90 5.44 3.94 16.28
C THR A 90 4.83 3.42 17.58
N GLN A 91 5.65 3.27 18.63
CA GLN A 91 5.13 2.91 19.96
C GLN A 91 4.17 3.97 20.50
N ASP A 92 4.40 5.25 20.22
CA ASP A 92 3.49 6.30 20.68
C ASP A 92 2.15 6.24 19.95
N LYS A 93 2.14 5.91 18.65
CA LYS A 93 0.89 5.62 17.93
C LYS A 93 0.16 4.39 18.46
N TYR A 94 0.89 3.39 18.94
CA TYR A 94 0.28 2.26 19.63
C TYR A 94 -0.33 2.67 20.98
N LYS A 95 0.33 3.54 21.76
CA LYS A 95 -0.25 4.11 23.00
C LYS A 95 -1.50 4.94 22.71
N GLU A 96 -1.48 5.75 21.65
CA GLU A 96 -2.66 6.49 21.18
C GLU A 96 -3.80 5.53 20.84
N TYR A 97 -3.53 4.47 20.06
CA TYR A 97 -4.50 3.42 19.77
C TYR A 97 -5.08 2.78 21.04
N LEU A 98 -4.24 2.43 22.02
CA LEU A 98 -4.73 1.89 23.29
C LEU A 98 -5.60 2.91 24.03
N SER A 99 -5.27 4.20 23.98
CA SER A 99 -6.03 5.26 24.66
C SER A 99 -7.47 5.41 24.14
N THR A 100 -7.74 5.02 22.89
CA THR A 100 -9.10 5.07 22.31
C THR A 100 -9.99 3.89 22.72
N LEU A 101 -9.44 2.88 23.38
CA LEU A 101 -10.13 1.64 23.75
C LEU A 101 -10.67 1.68 25.18
N SER A 102 -11.77 0.96 25.42
CA SER A 102 -12.27 0.64 26.76
C SER A 102 -11.28 -0.26 27.52
N ASN A 103 -11.46 -0.44 28.83
CA ASN A 103 -10.60 -1.33 29.62
C ASN A 103 -10.74 -2.80 29.17
N GLU A 104 -11.95 -3.23 28.82
CA GLU A 104 -12.23 -4.57 28.32
C GLU A 104 -11.60 -4.81 26.94
N GLU A 105 -11.60 -3.78 26.07
CA GLU A 105 -10.98 -3.84 24.76
C GLU A 105 -9.44 -3.85 24.86
N LYS A 106 -8.86 -3.04 25.75
CA LYS A 106 -7.41 -3.04 26.04
C LYS A 106 -6.92 -4.42 26.47
N ALA A 107 -7.68 -5.13 27.30
CA ALA A 107 -7.33 -6.47 27.76
C ALA A 107 -7.24 -7.50 26.60
N LYS A 108 -7.89 -7.23 25.47
CA LYS A 108 -7.88 -8.07 24.26
C LYS A 108 -6.98 -7.51 23.15
N ALA A 109 -6.38 -6.35 23.34
CA ALA A 109 -5.58 -5.69 22.32
C ALA A 109 -4.32 -6.51 21.99
N PRO A 110 -3.91 -6.59 20.72
CA PRO A 110 -2.69 -7.28 20.34
C PRO A 110 -1.47 -6.53 20.89
N GLU A 111 -0.39 -7.25 21.23
CA GLU A 111 0.91 -6.66 21.54
C GLU A 111 1.40 -5.75 20.40
N TYR A 112 2.21 -4.74 20.74
CA TYR A 112 2.76 -3.76 19.79
C TYR A 112 3.33 -4.39 18.51
N LYS A 113 4.15 -5.45 18.63
CA LYS A 113 4.76 -6.11 17.46
C LYS A 113 3.71 -6.73 16.53
N LYS A 114 2.65 -7.32 17.11
CA LYS A 114 1.54 -7.91 16.35
C LYS A 114 0.69 -6.81 15.70
N TRP A 115 0.33 -5.78 16.46
CA TRP A 115 -0.39 -4.61 15.96
C TRP A 115 0.32 -3.95 14.78
N LYS A 116 1.62 -3.67 14.92
CA LYS A 116 2.46 -3.08 13.87
C LYS A 116 2.49 -3.95 12.62
N ARG A 117 2.79 -5.24 12.78
CA ARG A 117 2.81 -6.20 11.67
C ARG A 117 1.47 -6.24 10.94
N ASP A 118 0.35 -6.27 11.67
CA ASP A 118 -0.96 -6.39 11.04
C ASP A 118 -1.31 -5.13 10.22
N LEU A 119 -0.84 -3.94 10.64
CA LEU A 119 -0.92 -2.71 9.84
C LEU A 119 0.00 -2.74 8.61
N GLU A 120 1.24 -3.22 8.74
CA GLU A 120 2.16 -3.40 7.61
C GLU A 120 1.60 -4.36 6.57
N LEU A 121 1.02 -5.48 7.00
CA LEU A 121 0.35 -6.44 6.11
C LEU A 121 -0.88 -5.82 5.45
N ALA A 122 -1.66 -5.00 6.17
CA ALA A 122 -2.78 -4.28 5.58
C ALA A 122 -2.33 -3.28 4.50
N GLU A 123 -1.19 -2.62 4.69
CA GLU A 123 -0.58 -1.74 3.67
C GLU A 123 -0.10 -2.56 2.47
N MET A 124 0.56 -3.69 2.69
CA MET A 124 0.97 -4.60 1.61
C MET A 124 -0.23 -5.10 0.81
N ARG A 125 -1.37 -5.44 1.43
CA ARG A 125 -2.59 -5.90 0.73
C ARG A 125 -3.12 -4.90 -0.29
N TRP A 126 -2.82 -3.61 -0.12
CA TRP A 126 -3.23 -2.58 -1.06
C TRP A 126 -2.35 -2.56 -2.32
N ARG A 127 -1.15 -3.16 -2.30
CA ARG A 127 -0.24 -3.26 -3.45
C ARG A 127 -0.67 -4.34 -4.43
N ASP A 128 -0.29 -4.15 -5.69
CA ASP A 128 -0.38 -5.15 -6.73
C ASP A 128 0.42 -6.40 -6.34
N ARG A 129 -0.20 -7.55 -6.57
CA ARG A 129 0.35 -8.83 -6.13
C ARG A 129 1.61 -9.23 -6.89
N THR A 130 1.72 -8.85 -8.16
CA THR A 130 2.91 -9.09 -8.98
C THR A 130 4.04 -8.21 -8.51
N TRP A 131 3.76 -6.93 -8.24
CA TRP A 131 4.75 -6.02 -7.67
C TRP A 131 5.28 -6.51 -6.33
N LEU A 132 4.43 -6.96 -5.41
CA LEU A 132 4.87 -7.50 -4.12
C LEU A 132 5.84 -8.69 -4.23
N ASN A 133 5.67 -9.53 -5.26
CA ASN A 133 6.45 -10.75 -5.43
C ASN A 133 7.68 -10.57 -6.32
N THR A 134 7.72 -9.53 -7.16
CA THR A 134 8.75 -9.38 -8.20
C THR A 134 9.37 -7.99 -8.30
N GLY A 135 8.77 -6.99 -7.66
CA GLY A 135 9.11 -5.57 -7.84
C GLY A 135 8.63 -4.97 -9.18
N THR A 136 7.98 -5.75 -10.05
CA THR A 136 7.50 -5.27 -11.36
C THR A 136 6.29 -4.35 -11.20
N PRO A 137 6.36 -3.08 -11.62
CA PRO A 137 5.23 -2.15 -11.56
C PRO A 137 4.01 -2.66 -12.34
N PRO A 138 2.77 -2.55 -11.81
CA PRO A 138 1.58 -2.78 -12.61
C PRO A 138 1.47 -1.71 -13.71
N PRO A 139 0.98 -2.04 -14.91
CA PRO A 139 0.77 -1.02 -15.94
C PRO A 139 -0.32 -0.03 -15.52
N VAL A 140 -0.17 1.23 -15.95
CA VAL A 140 -1.24 2.23 -15.86
C VAL A 140 -2.37 1.82 -16.82
N GLY A 141 -3.58 1.73 -16.28
CA GLY A 141 -4.77 1.29 -17.02
C GLY A 141 -5.75 2.43 -17.32
N TYR A 142 -6.70 2.16 -18.21
CA TYR A 142 -7.75 3.09 -18.61
C TYR A 142 -9.07 2.34 -18.79
N ASN A 143 -10.15 2.88 -18.23
CA ASN A 143 -11.49 2.37 -18.41
C ASN A 143 -12.51 3.50 -18.63
N PRO A 144 -12.93 3.75 -19.87
CA PRO A 144 -12.67 2.93 -21.04
C PRO A 144 -11.28 3.25 -21.68
N PRO A 145 -10.76 2.40 -22.59
CA PRO A 145 -9.40 2.56 -23.16
C PRO A 145 -9.14 3.91 -23.84
N GLU A 146 -10.18 4.56 -24.37
CA GLU A 146 -10.09 5.83 -25.08
C GLU A 146 -9.58 6.98 -24.19
N LEU A 147 -9.73 6.87 -22.87
CA LEU A 147 -9.18 7.82 -21.91
C LEU A 147 -7.66 7.93 -22.00
N GLN A 148 -6.96 6.92 -22.52
CA GLN A 148 -5.51 6.94 -22.66
C GLN A 148 -5.03 8.18 -23.42
N LYS A 149 -5.69 8.50 -24.54
CA LYS A 149 -5.31 9.63 -25.36
C LYS A 149 -5.58 10.95 -24.64
N GLU A 150 -6.76 11.07 -24.03
CA GLU A 150 -7.15 12.27 -23.27
C GLU A 150 -6.17 12.54 -22.11
N ILE A 151 -5.87 11.53 -21.29
CA ILE A 151 -4.97 11.68 -20.14
C ILE A 151 -3.55 12.01 -20.61
N SER A 152 -3.06 11.32 -21.64
CA SER A 152 -1.69 11.54 -22.13
C SER A 152 -1.50 12.91 -22.75
N ASP A 153 -2.48 13.38 -23.52
CA ASP A 153 -2.38 14.62 -24.29
C ASP A 153 -2.75 15.85 -23.43
N ILE A 154 -3.79 15.75 -22.60
CA ILE A 154 -4.38 16.89 -21.88
C ILE A 154 -3.87 16.97 -20.44
N ARG A 155 -3.66 15.82 -19.78
CA ARG A 155 -3.33 15.74 -18.35
C ARG A 155 -2.03 14.96 -18.10
N PRO A 156 -0.91 15.29 -18.78
CA PRO A 156 0.33 14.51 -18.70
C PRO A 156 0.94 14.46 -17.30
N HIS A 157 0.58 15.39 -16.41
CA HIS A 157 1.02 15.39 -15.02
C HIS A 157 0.29 14.32 -14.18
N GLU A 158 -1.00 14.08 -14.43
CA GLU A 158 -1.75 12.98 -13.81
C GLU A 158 -1.20 11.62 -14.24
N MET A 159 -0.77 11.50 -15.51
CA MET A 159 -0.07 10.31 -16.00
C MET A 159 1.21 10.02 -15.22
N ARG A 160 2.05 11.04 -14.98
CA ARG A 160 3.28 10.89 -14.21
C ARG A 160 3.00 10.48 -12.76
N THR A 161 1.98 11.06 -12.15
CA THR A 161 1.49 10.65 -10.82
C THR A 161 1.05 9.17 -10.82
N ALA A 162 0.29 8.73 -11.83
CA ALA A 162 -0.12 7.35 -11.97
C ALA A 162 1.06 6.39 -12.16
N GLN A 163 2.09 6.80 -12.90
CA GLN A 163 3.32 6.02 -13.07
C GLN A 163 4.08 5.89 -11.74
N ARG A 164 4.23 6.98 -10.98
CA ARG A 164 4.85 6.91 -9.64
C ARG A 164 4.08 6.04 -8.66
N LEU A 165 2.74 6.04 -8.74
CA LEU A 165 1.91 5.10 -7.99
C LEU A 165 2.21 3.64 -8.39
N ALA A 166 2.30 3.36 -9.69
CA ALA A 166 2.67 2.05 -10.19
C ALA A 166 4.08 1.62 -9.74
N ASP A 167 5.06 2.52 -9.73
CA ASP A 167 6.41 2.24 -9.26
C ASP A 167 6.44 1.84 -7.77
N ASN A 168 5.50 2.37 -6.99
CA ASN A 168 5.25 2.00 -5.59
C ASN A 168 4.31 0.79 -5.44
N GLY A 169 3.95 0.12 -6.54
CA GLY A 169 3.10 -1.06 -6.56
C GLY A 169 1.61 -0.80 -6.43
N VAL A 170 1.15 0.43 -6.61
CA VAL A 170 -0.29 0.77 -6.55
C VAL A 170 -0.86 0.76 -7.95
N LYS A 171 -1.86 -0.09 -8.21
CA LYS A 171 -2.54 -0.13 -9.50
C LYS A 171 -3.30 1.19 -9.74
N ALA A 172 -2.98 1.87 -10.82
CA ALA A 172 -3.64 3.09 -11.27
C ALA A 172 -4.39 2.84 -12.58
N THR A 173 -5.71 2.61 -12.49
CA THR A 173 -6.59 2.55 -13.66
C THR A 173 -7.46 3.80 -13.68
N PHE A 174 -7.27 4.69 -14.65
CA PHE A 174 -8.12 5.85 -14.85
C PHE A 174 -9.53 5.42 -15.25
N LYS A 175 -10.52 6.21 -14.84
CA LYS A 175 -11.91 6.02 -15.26
C LYS A 175 -12.59 7.33 -15.62
N ILE A 176 -13.78 7.21 -16.22
CA ILE A 176 -14.69 8.36 -16.33
C ILE A 176 -15.13 8.75 -14.92
N ASP A 177 -14.73 9.95 -14.51
CA ASP A 177 -14.86 10.47 -13.14
C ASP A 177 -16.04 11.45 -13.00
N VAL A 178 -16.86 11.62 -14.04
CA VAL A 178 -18.06 12.46 -13.99
C VAL A 178 -19.27 11.69 -14.52
N LYS A 179 -20.39 11.74 -13.78
CA LYS A 179 -21.69 11.22 -14.24
C LYS A 179 -22.75 12.31 -14.22
N LYS A 180 -23.54 12.38 -15.28
CA LYS A 180 -24.73 13.22 -15.35
C LYS A 180 -25.89 12.53 -14.66
N VAL A 181 -26.42 13.16 -13.61
CA VAL A 181 -27.54 12.65 -12.81
C VAL A 181 -28.74 13.58 -12.99
N PRO A 182 -29.97 13.05 -13.21
CA PRO A 182 -31.16 13.87 -13.27
C PRO A 182 -31.38 14.68 -11.98
N ASN A 183 -31.86 15.91 -12.11
CA ASN A 183 -32.23 16.72 -10.96
C ASN A 183 -33.49 16.17 -10.28
N GLU A 184 -33.60 16.33 -8.95
CA GLU A 184 -34.76 15.87 -8.17
C GLU A 184 -36.09 16.47 -8.65
N ASN A 185 -36.05 17.69 -9.20
CA ASN A 185 -37.20 18.38 -9.78
C ASN A 185 -37.63 17.85 -11.16
N GLY A 186 -36.97 16.81 -11.68
CA GLY A 186 -37.23 16.21 -12.99
C GLY A 186 -36.81 17.06 -14.20
N LYS A 187 -36.15 18.21 -13.98
CA LYS A 187 -35.72 19.14 -15.05
C LYS A 187 -34.20 19.26 -15.10
N GLY A 188 -33.62 18.78 -16.20
CA GLY A 188 -32.18 18.83 -16.46
C GLY A 188 -31.37 17.82 -15.65
N THR A 189 -30.05 17.95 -15.73
CA THR A 189 -29.07 17.09 -15.05
C THR A 189 -28.05 17.93 -14.32
N HIS A 190 -27.42 17.38 -13.28
CA HIS A 190 -26.20 17.91 -12.67
C HIS A 190 -25.09 16.86 -12.74
N ASP A 191 -23.85 17.33 -12.63
CA ASP A 191 -22.67 16.48 -12.66
C ASP A 191 -22.32 16.00 -11.24
N VAL A 192 -22.09 14.70 -11.11
CA VAL A 192 -21.53 14.07 -9.90
C VAL A 192 -20.11 13.62 -10.21
N GLY A 193 -19.15 14.21 -9.50
CA GLY A 193 -17.74 13.83 -9.58
C GLY A 193 -17.41 12.60 -8.74
N TYR A 194 -16.54 11.75 -9.27
CA TYR A 194 -16.02 10.51 -8.70
C TYR A 194 -14.49 10.60 -8.59
N ALA A 195 -13.89 9.66 -7.87
CA ALA A 195 -12.43 9.55 -7.78
C ALA A 195 -11.80 9.30 -9.16
N ASP A 196 -10.59 9.80 -9.37
CA ASP A 196 -9.90 9.71 -10.66
C ASP A 196 -9.61 8.25 -11.10
N LEU A 197 -9.39 7.35 -10.12
CA LEU A 197 -9.04 5.95 -10.35
C LEU A 197 -10.14 4.96 -9.93
N GLU A 198 -10.23 3.81 -10.61
CA GLU A 198 -11.25 2.78 -10.36
C GLU A 198 -11.32 2.29 -8.91
N ASN A 199 -10.19 2.27 -8.21
CA ASN A 199 -10.08 1.79 -6.84
C ASN A 199 -10.44 2.85 -5.78
N GLY A 200 -10.99 4.01 -6.19
CA GLY A 200 -11.41 5.07 -5.29
C GLY A 200 -10.25 5.96 -4.82
N ILE A 201 -9.14 5.99 -5.58
CA ILE A 201 -8.05 6.93 -5.36
C ILE A 201 -8.35 8.21 -6.13
N GLU A 202 -8.33 9.33 -5.41
CA GLU A 202 -8.27 10.68 -5.94
C GLU A 202 -6.80 11.12 -6.00
N ILE A 203 -6.30 11.55 -7.15
CA ILE A 203 -4.94 12.05 -7.32
C ILE A 203 -4.93 13.58 -7.40
N LYS A 204 -3.91 14.20 -6.81
CA LYS A 204 -3.68 15.63 -6.91
C LYS A 204 -2.19 15.88 -7.11
N THR A 205 -1.84 16.33 -8.31
CA THR A 205 -0.45 16.70 -8.62
C THR A 205 -0.23 18.14 -8.18
N LEU A 206 0.65 18.33 -7.20
CA LEU A 206 0.97 19.66 -6.69
C LEU A 206 2.05 20.30 -7.56
N LYS A 207 1.91 21.59 -7.82
CA LYS A 207 2.92 22.38 -8.54
C LYS A 207 2.91 23.81 -8.00
N ASN A 208 4.08 24.33 -7.64
CA ASN A 208 4.26 25.66 -7.06
C ASN A 208 3.27 25.99 -5.92
N THR A 209 2.83 24.98 -5.17
CA THR A 209 1.84 25.11 -4.11
C THR A 209 2.54 25.09 -2.76
N SER A 210 2.35 26.16 -2.00
CA SER A 210 2.84 26.32 -0.62
C SER A 210 1.70 26.51 0.40
N SER A 211 0.45 26.60 -0.07
CA SER A 211 -0.69 27.03 0.74
C SER A 211 -1.43 25.86 1.41
N ALA A 212 -1.47 25.87 2.74
CA ALA A 212 -2.28 24.94 3.53
C ALA A 212 -3.78 25.01 3.18
N ASN A 213 -4.26 26.18 2.75
CA ASN A 213 -5.65 26.34 2.31
C ASN A 213 -5.91 25.59 1.00
N THR A 214 -4.95 25.58 0.08
CA THR A 214 -5.04 24.79 -1.17
C THR A 214 -5.09 23.30 -0.86
N ILE A 215 -4.21 22.81 0.01
CA ILE A 215 -4.20 21.41 0.46
C ILE A 215 -5.55 21.01 1.09
N ASN A 216 -6.08 21.84 1.99
CA ASN A 216 -7.39 21.60 2.60
C ASN A 216 -8.54 21.66 1.57
N SER A 217 -8.45 22.55 0.57
CA SER A 217 -9.44 22.65 -0.52
C SER A 217 -9.51 21.35 -1.33
N HIS A 218 -8.34 20.78 -1.68
CA HIS A 218 -8.28 19.48 -2.35
C HIS A 218 -8.94 18.38 -1.53
N LEU A 219 -8.67 18.29 -0.23
CA LEU A 219 -9.30 17.29 0.64
C LEU A 219 -10.81 17.52 0.79
N LYS A 220 -11.28 18.77 0.86
CA LYS A 220 -12.71 19.11 0.88
C LYS A 220 -13.40 18.70 -0.42
N SER A 221 -12.76 18.90 -1.56
CA SER A 221 -13.29 18.47 -2.86
C SER A 221 -13.39 16.94 -2.91
N ALA A 222 -12.32 16.23 -2.53
CA ALA A 222 -12.30 14.77 -2.48
C ALA A 222 -13.38 14.21 -1.54
N SER A 223 -13.65 14.85 -0.39
CA SER A 223 -14.70 14.38 0.53
C SER A 223 -16.13 14.44 -0.01
N LYS A 224 -16.36 15.12 -1.13
CA LYS A 224 -17.65 15.17 -1.80
C LYS A 224 -17.81 14.08 -2.86
N LYS A 225 -16.70 13.42 -3.27
CA LYS A 225 -16.70 12.35 -4.27
C LYS A 225 -17.17 11.05 -3.62
N PRO A 226 -18.31 10.45 -4.03
CA PRO A 226 -18.95 9.36 -3.31
C PRO A 226 -18.12 8.09 -3.13
N ASP A 227 -17.13 7.87 -4.00
CA ASP A 227 -16.29 6.67 -4.04
C ASP A 227 -14.83 6.94 -3.66
N ALA A 228 -14.48 8.18 -3.30
CA ALA A 228 -13.15 8.53 -2.86
C ALA A 228 -12.88 7.93 -1.47
N LYS A 229 -11.90 7.02 -1.42
CA LYS A 229 -11.45 6.33 -0.19
C LYS A 229 -10.04 6.75 0.20
N THR A 230 -9.26 7.16 -0.80
CA THR A 230 -7.86 7.52 -0.66
C THR A 230 -7.60 8.79 -1.47
N VAL A 231 -6.87 9.75 -0.89
CA VAL A 231 -6.28 10.86 -1.63
C VAL A 231 -4.78 10.64 -1.71
N VAL A 232 -4.21 10.80 -2.90
CA VAL A 232 -2.77 10.82 -3.13
C VAL A 232 -2.39 12.22 -3.60
N MET A 233 -1.60 12.92 -2.79
CA MET A 233 -1.00 14.20 -3.17
C MET A 233 0.41 13.96 -3.70
N ASP A 234 0.61 14.15 -5.00
CA ASP A 234 1.93 14.05 -5.60
C ASP A 234 2.69 15.37 -5.39
N ASN A 235 3.68 15.33 -4.50
CA ASN A 235 4.55 16.45 -4.18
C ASN A 235 5.87 16.40 -4.96
N SER A 236 6.07 15.39 -5.81
CA SER A 236 7.38 15.10 -6.41
C SER A 236 7.88 16.15 -7.40
N GLU A 237 6.97 16.97 -7.94
CA GLU A 237 7.25 18.08 -8.85
C GLU A 237 6.88 19.44 -8.24
N ASN A 238 6.69 19.49 -6.92
CA ASN A 238 6.21 20.68 -6.24
C ASN A 238 7.33 21.46 -5.54
N ASP A 239 7.84 22.48 -6.20
CA ASP A 239 8.87 23.35 -5.61
C ASP A 239 8.34 24.29 -4.50
N GLY A 240 7.03 24.26 -4.21
CA GLY A 240 6.37 25.17 -3.28
C GLY A 240 6.40 24.75 -1.80
N MET A 241 6.67 23.48 -1.48
CA MET A 241 6.80 23.01 -0.10
C MET A 241 7.52 21.66 -0.02
N SER A 242 8.25 21.43 1.06
CA SER A 242 8.84 20.13 1.38
C SER A 242 7.80 19.06 1.70
N ASP A 243 8.22 17.79 1.67
CA ASP A 243 7.36 16.66 2.04
C ASP A 243 6.87 16.76 3.50
N GLU A 244 7.74 17.21 4.41
CA GLU A 244 7.44 17.37 5.83
C GLU A 244 6.41 18.47 6.07
N GLU A 245 6.52 19.60 5.36
CA GLU A 245 5.54 20.69 5.40
C GLU A 245 4.18 20.25 4.87
N LEU A 246 4.15 19.49 3.77
CA LEU A 246 2.92 18.92 3.23
C LEU A 246 2.25 17.96 4.23
N ILE A 247 3.02 17.02 4.80
CA ILE A 247 2.52 16.09 5.83
C ILE A 247 1.96 16.87 7.02
N ALA A 248 2.66 17.91 7.49
CA ALA A 248 2.21 18.75 8.58
C ALA A 248 0.90 19.49 8.24
N CYS A 249 0.74 19.97 7.00
CA CYS A 249 -0.51 20.56 6.52
C CYS A 249 -1.65 19.55 6.54
N ILE A 250 -1.46 18.37 5.95
CA ILE A 250 -2.47 17.30 5.88
C ILE A 250 -2.94 16.89 7.28
N LYS A 251 -2.02 16.75 8.24
CA LYS A 251 -2.37 16.37 9.63
C LYS A 251 -3.27 17.38 10.35
N ARG A 252 -3.24 18.65 9.94
CA ARG A 252 -4.11 19.70 10.49
C ARG A 252 -5.48 19.78 9.79
N CYS A 253 -5.65 19.12 8.66
CA CYS A 253 -6.90 19.17 7.89
C CYS A 253 -7.99 18.26 8.50
N LEU A 254 -9.16 18.84 8.77
CA LEU A 254 -10.34 18.10 9.24
C LEU A 254 -11.16 17.48 8.09
N ALA A 255 -10.95 17.93 6.86
CA ALA A 255 -11.61 17.37 5.68
C ALA A 255 -11.11 15.95 5.39
N PHE A 256 -11.95 15.12 4.76
CA PHE A 256 -11.64 13.73 4.37
C PHE A 256 -11.21 12.81 5.53
N ARG A 257 -11.70 13.07 6.76
CA ARG A 257 -11.25 12.42 8.01
C ARG A 257 -11.32 10.89 8.00
N ASP A 258 -12.30 10.34 7.31
CA ASP A 258 -12.59 8.89 7.29
C ASP A 258 -11.80 8.16 6.18
N GLY A 259 -11.13 8.91 5.30
CA GLY A 259 -10.32 8.39 4.21
C GLY A 259 -8.81 8.45 4.50
N LYS A 260 -8.04 7.72 3.71
CA LYS A 260 -6.57 7.69 3.80
C LYS A 260 -5.96 8.80 2.97
N VAL A 261 -4.89 9.43 3.46
CA VAL A 261 -4.17 10.44 2.70
C VAL A 261 -2.70 10.04 2.60
N TYR A 262 -2.25 9.83 1.37
CA TYR A 262 -0.86 9.55 1.04
C TYR A 262 -0.25 10.73 0.30
N ILE A 263 1.06 10.84 0.40
CA ILE A 263 1.87 11.71 -0.45
C ILE A 263 2.83 10.87 -1.28
N ILE A 264 3.07 11.30 -2.51
CA ILE A 264 4.27 10.90 -3.26
C ILE A 264 5.31 11.96 -2.98
N ARG A 265 6.42 11.53 -2.38
CA ARG A 265 7.51 12.39 -1.94
C ARG A 265 8.36 12.86 -3.13
N HIS A 266 9.25 13.82 -2.88
CA HIS A 266 10.24 14.28 -3.87
C HIS A 266 11.12 13.16 -4.42
N ASP A 267 11.40 12.12 -3.63
CA ASP A 267 12.15 10.93 -4.07
C ASP A 267 11.29 9.89 -4.81
N GLY A 268 10.01 10.21 -5.07
CA GLY A 268 9.05 9.33 -5.74
C GLY A 268 8.46 8.25 -4.84
N LYS A 269 8.84 8.14 -3.56
CA LYS A 269 8.29 7.12 -2.66
C LYS A 269 6.97 7.54 -2.05
N LEU A 270 6.13 6.55 -1.76
CA LEU A 270 4.86 6.77 -1.09
C LEU A 270 5.05 6.91 0.43
N THR A 271 4.32 7.83 1.05
CA THR A 271 4.20 7.93 2.52
C THR A 271 2.77 8.24 2.91
N ARG A 272 2.26 7.54 3.94
CA ARG A 272 0.93 7.78 4.48
C ARG A 272 0.97 8.88 5.52
N ALA A 273 0.30 9.99 5.23
CA ALA A 273 0.16 11.12 6.15
C ALA A 273 -0.98 10.93 7.15
N ARG A 274 -2.06 10.25 6.74
CA ARG A 274 -3.24 9.90 7.56
C ARG A 274 -3.91 8.61 7.09
#